data_AF-A0AAW5HQ10-F1
#
_entry.id   AF-A0AAW5HQ10-F1
#
_cell.length_a   1.000
_cell.length_b   1.000
_cell.length_c   1.000
_cell.angle_alpha   90.00
_cell.angle_beta   90.00
_cell.angle_gamma   90.00
#
_symmetry.space_group_name_H-M   'P 1'
#
loop_
_entity.id
_entity.type
_entity.pdbx_description
1 polymer ?
#
loop_
_entity_poly.entity_id
_entity_poly.type
_entity_poly.pdbx_seq_one_letter_code
_entity_poly.pdbx_strand_id
1 'polypeptide(L)'
;MTIKGLKTEIRRLTSRIGADEEPIAMVTIAVVDASSGAGSMAFPEIVGHSLSYRIQGQYETFFFPFADMTSEQAEGIAHAIILHTRQVERLGRLFPAGIFDMTLEQAGSRRINLPPPSTTTAEYAAEIYRQVIESRSATLPHPEGRP
;
A
#
# COMPACT_ATOMS: atom_id res chain seq x y z
N MET A 1 -22.81 -14.33 -0.67
CA MET A 1 -22.34 -14.78 -2.01
C MET A 1 -20.82 -14.99 -1.91
N THR A 2 -20.25 -16.11 -2.39
CA THR A 2 -18.81 -16.40 -2.23
C THR A 2 -17.98 -15.84 -3.39
N ILE A 3 -16.68 -15.59 -3.19
CA ILE A 3 -15.74 -15.13 -4.25
C ILE A 3 -15.72 -16.10 -5.45
N LYS A 4 -15.84 -17.41 -5.20
CA LYS A 4 -15.95 -18.41 -6.26
C LYS A 4 -17.23 -18.26 -7.07
N GLY A 5 -18.35 -17.96 -6.40
CA GLY A 5 -19.62 -17.64 -7.05
C GLY A 5 -19.52 -16.39 -7.92
N LEU A 6 -18.88 -15.34 -7.40
CA LEU A 6 -18.66 -14.10 -8.13
C LEU A 6 -17.81 -14.30 -9.39
N LYS A 7 -16.67 -15.02 -9.29
CA LYS A 7 -15.82 -15.35 -10.46
C LYS A 7 -16.57 -16.16 -11.53
N THR A 8 -17.44 -17.08 -11.11
CA THR A 8 -18.24 -17.90 -12.03
C THR A 8 -19.27 -17.04 -12.75
N GLU A 9 -19.93 -16.14 -12.02
CA GLU A 9 -20.91 -15.23 -12.58
C GLU A 9 -20.29 -14.19 -13.52
N ILE A 10 -19.09 -13.69 -13.19
CA ILE A 10 -18.30 -12.82 -14.07
C ILE A 10 -17.99 -13.53 -15.38
N ARG A 11 -17.47 -14.78 -15.33
CA ARG A 11 -17.15 -15.57 -16.52
C ARG A 11 -18.39 -15.84 -17.38
N ARG A 12 -19.52 -16.10 -16.73
CA ARG A 12 -20.83 -16.28 -17.39
C ARG A 12 -21.26 -14.99 -18.10
N LEU A 13 -21.12 -13.84 -17.47
CA LEU A 13 -21.47 -12.55 -18.04
C LEU A 13 -20.54 -12.16 -19.20
N THR A 14 -19.22 -12.35 -19.06
CA THR A 14 -18.25 -12.07 -20.15
C THR A 14 -18.44 -12.99 -21.36
N SER A 15 -18.84 -14.25 -21.17
CA SER A 15 -19.13 -15.15 -22.29
C SER A 15 -20.37 -14.79 -23.11
N ARG A 16 -21.26 -13.94 -22.56
CA ARG A 16 -22.51 -13.53 -23.21
C ARG A 16 -22.38 -12.22 -23.99
N ILE A 17 -21.32 -11.47 -23.76
CA ILE A 17 -21.08 -10.16 -24.35
C ILE A 17 -19.93 -10.37 -25.34
N GLY A 18 -20.27 -10.41 -26.63
CA GLY A 18 -19.33 -10.71 -27.72
C GLY A 18 -18.16 -9.74 -27.78
N ALA A 19 -17.07 -10.15 -28.42
CA ALA A 19 -15.74 -9.51 -28.41
C ALA A 19 -15.62 -8.13 -29.09
N ASP A 20 -16.74 -7.48 -29.44
CA ASP A 20 -16.78 -6.24 -30.25
C ASP A 20 -17.39 -5.02 -29.53
N GLU A 21 -17.56 -5.05 -28.20
CA GLU A 21 -18.13 -3.92 -27.44
C GLU A 21 -17.12 -3.24 -26.50
N GLU A 22 -17.35 -1.94 -26.24
CA GLU A 22 -16.56 -1.02 -25.41
C GLU A 22 -15.98 -1.64 -24.13
N PRO A 23 -14.81 -1.17 -23.64
CA PRO A 23 -14.19 -1.71 -22.44
C PRO A 23 -15.10 -1.56 -21.21
N ILE A 24 -15.62 -2.68 -20.72
CA ILE A 24 -16.46 -2.73 -19.51
C ILE A 24 -15.56 -2.69 -18.28
N ALA A 25 -15.67 -1.62 -17.48
CA ALA A 25 -15.04 -1.52 -16.18
C ALA A 25 -15.89 -2.21 -15.10
N MET A 26 -15.35 -3.27 -14.50
CA MET A 26 -16.02 -3.95 -13.39
C MET A 26 -15.64 -3.27 -12.06
N VAL A 27 -16.57 -2.52 -11.49
CA VAL A 27 -16.43 -1.96 -10.14
C VAL A 27 -16.98 -2.96 -9.13
N THR A 28 -16.09 -3.57 -8.35
CA THR A 28 -16.49 -4.49 -7.26
C THR A 28 -16.66 -3.70 -5.97
N ILE A 29 -17.89 -3.53 -5.50
CA ILE A 29 -18.21 -2.92 -4.20
C ILE A 29 -18.47 -4.05 -3.20
N ALA A 30 -17.48 -4.32 -2.34
CA ALA A 30 -17.66 -5.24 -1.23
C ALA A 30 -18.21 -4.47 -0.03
N VAL A 31 -19.50 -4.64 0.26
CA VAL A 31 -20.13 -4.12 1.47
C VAL A 31 -20.06 -5.22 2.53
N VAL A 32 -19.44 -4.93 3.67
CA VAL A 32 -19.35 -5.85 4.81
C VAL A 32 -20.03 -5.22 6.01
N ASP A 33 -20.82 -6.03 6.71
CA ASP A 33 -21.52 -5.64 7.94
C ASP A 33 -20.50 -5.53 9.09
N ALA A 34 -20.29 -4.31 9.59
CA ALA A 34 -19.39 -4.02 10.70
C ALA A 34 -19.97 -4.38 12.09
N SER A 35 -21.22 -4.86 12.16
CA SER A 35 -21.91 -5.11 13.43
C SER A 35 -21.56 -6.46 14.10
N SER A 36 -20.99 -7.42 13.36
CA SER A 36 -20.48 -8.67 13.91
C SER A 36 -19.00 -8.52 14.23
N GLY A 37 -18.66 -8.63 15.52
CA GLY A 37 -17.36 -8.27 16.11
C GLY A 37 -16.12 -8.60 15.28
N ALA A 38 -15.12 -7.73 15.44
CA ALA A 38 -13.81 -7.65 14.77
C ALA A 38 -12.89 -8.89 14.95
N GLY A 39 -13.41 -10.10 14.84
CA GLY A 39 -12.66 -11.35 14.81
C GLY A 39 -12.69 -11.93 13.41
N SER A 40 -11.59 -11.73 12.66
CA SER A 40 -11.31 -12.43 11.40
C SER A 40 -12.26 -12.11 10.22
N MET A 41 -12.30 -10.84 9.81
CA MET A 41 -12.60 -10.57 8.40
C MET A 41 -11.39 -10.99 7.56
N ALA A 42 -11.52 -12.08 6.80
CA ALA A 42 -10.48 -12.55 5.87
C ALA A 42 -10.47 -11.64 4.62
N PHE A 43 -9.95 -10.41 4.79
CA PHE A 43 -9.72 -9.52 3.65
C PHE A 43 -8.67 -10.15 2.72
N PRO A 44 -8.83 -10.02 1.39
CA PRO A 44 -7.77 -10.43 0.47
C PRO A 44 -6.48 -9.65 0.79
N GLU A 45 -5.34 -10.33 0.75
CA GLU A 45 -4.01 -9.74 1.06
C GLU A 45 -3.64 -8.54 0.16
N ILE A 46 -4.31 -8.42 -0.98
CA ILE A 46 -4.14 -7.35 -1.97
C ILE A 46 -4.99 -6.11 -1.68
N VAL A 47 -5.81 -6.10 -0.63
CA VAL A 47 -6.67 -4.96 -0.27
C VAL A 47 -6.14 -4.30 1.01
N GLY A 48 -5.99 -2.98 0.97
CA GLY A 48 -5.43 -2.23 2.09
C GLY A 48 -5.43 -0.73 1.84
N HIS A 49 -4.68 -0.01 2.67
CA HIS A 49 -4.35 1.39 2.41
C HIS A 49 -3.06 1.50 1.61
N SER A 50 -2.94 2.57 0.84
CA SER A 50 -1.70 2.93 0.14
C SER A 50 -1.33 4.37 0.47
N LEU A 51 -0.10 4.57 0.97
CA LEU A 51 0.51 5.89 1.12
C LEU A 51 1.45 6.14 -0.05
N SER A 52 1.18 7.17 -0.85
CA SER A 52 2.17 7.72 -1.78
C SER A 52 2.82 8.97 -1.16
N TYR A 53 4.13 8.89 -0.90
CA TYR A 53 4.89 9.99 -0.29
C TYR A 53 6.28 10.13 -0.91
N ARG A 54 6.86 11.34 -0.84
CA ARG A 54 8.22 11.57 -1.35
C ARG A 54 9.25 11.35 -0.25
N ILE A 55 10.24 10.53 -0.54
CA ILE A 55 11.49 10.41 0.23
C ILE A 55 12.62 10.85 -0.70
N GLN A 56 13.46 11.79 -0.25
CA GLN A 56 14.54 12.42 -1.01
C GLN A 56 14.08 12.92 -2.40
N GLY A 57 12.88 13.50 -2.46
CA GLY A 57 12.29 14.03 -3.70
C GLY A 57 11.71 13.00 -4.67
N GLN A 58 11.88 11.69 -4.42
CA GLN A 58 11.34 10.61 -5.25
C GLN A 58 10.12 9.96 -4.59
N TYR A 59 9.09 9.66 -5.38
CA TYR A 59 7.88 9.00 -4.88
C TYR A 59 8.15 7.56 -4.47
N GLU A 60 7.61 7.21 -3.31
CA GLU A 60 7.51 5.85 -2.79
C GLU A 60 6.04 5.55 -2.49
N THR A 61 5.65 4.32 -2.74
CA THR A 61 4.32 3.81 -2.43
C THR A 61 4.44 2.76 -1.34
N PHE A 62 3.77 2.97 -0.22
CA PHE A 62 3.73 2.05 0.91
C PHE A 62 2.34 1.43 1.02
N PHE A 63 2.25 0.11 1.06
CA PHE A 63 0.99 -0.61 1.10
C PHE A 63 0.76 -1.23 2.49
N PHE A 64 -0.42 -1.02 3.07
CA PHE A 64 -0.82 -1.43 4.42
C PHE A 64 -2.00 -2.40 4.34
N PRO A 65 -1.77 -3.71 4.41
CA PRO A 65 -2.79 -4.71 4.13
C PRO A 65 -3.82 -4.83 5.26
N PHE A 66 -5.11 -4.91 4.93
CA PHE A 66 -6.16 -5.12 5.94
C PHE A 66 -6.15 -6.51 6.56
N ALA A 67 -5.51 -7.48 5.90
CA ALA A 67 -5.27 -8.80 6.49
C ALA A 67 -4.33 -8.73 7.70
N ASP A 68 -3.46 -7.72 7.75
CA ASP A 68 -2.36 -7.62 8.72
C ASP A 68 -2.57 -6.52 9.77
N MET A 69 -3.32 -5.46 9.44
CA MET A 69 -3.53 -4.32 10.36
C MET A 69 -4.86 -3.58 10.14
N THR A 70 -5.31 -2.86 11.17
CA THR A 70 -6.49 -1.99 11.09
C THR A 70 -6.17 -0.66 10.39
N SER A 71 -7.21 0.07 9.94
CA SER A 71 -7.05 1.42 9.37
C SER A 71 -6.36 2.39 10.33
N GLU A 72 -6.66 2.34 11.62
CA GLU A 72 -6.05 3.20 12.64
C GLU A 72 -4.55 2.90 12.81
N GLN A 73 -4.18 1.62 12.80
CA GLN A 73 -2.77 1.21 12.84
C GLN A 73 -2.03 1.66 11.58
N ALA A 74 -2.63 1.48 10.41
CA ALA A 74 -2.07 1.91 9.13
C ALA A 74 -1.87 3.43 9.09
N GLU A 75 -2.87 4.22 9.52
CA GLU A 75 -2.79 5.68 9.61
C GLU A 75 -1.67 6.12 10.57
N GLY A 76 -1.58 5.48 11.74
CA GLY A 76 -0.54 5.77 12.73
C GLY A 76 0.88 5.57 12.18
N ILE A 77 1.10 4.47 11.44
CA ILE A 77 2.40 4.19 10.80
C ILE A 77 2.65 5.16 9.64
N ALA A 78 1.67 5.39 8.76
CA ALA A 78 1.77 6.31 7.64
C ALA A 78 2.13 7.73 8.10
N HIS A 79 1.48 8.21 9.15
CA HIS A 79 1.77 9.51 9.74
C HIS A 79 3.19 9.57 10.33
N ALA A 80 3.64 8.52 11.01
CA ALA A 80 5.00 8.45 11.55
C ALA A 80 6.07 8.49 10.44
N ILE A 81 5.84 7.82 9.30
CA ILE A 81 6.72 7.89 8.12
C ILE A 81 6.84 9.33 7.62
N ILE A 82 5.71 10.04 7.47
CA ILE A 82 5.68 11.44 7.02
C ILE A 82 6.43 12.33 8.01
N LEU A 83 6.16 12.21 9.31
CA LEU A 83 6.81 13.03 10.35
C LEU A 83 8.32 12.79 10.40
N HIS A 84 8.74 11.52 10.37
CA HIS A 84 10.16 11.17 10.35
C HIS A 84 10.86 11.75 9.12
N THR A 85 10.28 11.56 7.94
CA THR A 85 10.82 12.09 6.68
C THR A 85 10.97 13.61 6.74
N ARG A 86 9.93 14.32 7.20
CA ARG A 86 9.98 15.78 7.37
C ARG A 86 11.08 16.23 8.33
N GLN A 87 11.27 15.52 9.43
CA GLN A 87 12.28 15.83 10.43
C GLN A 87 13.69 15.62 9.87
N VAL A 88 13.96 14.48 9.23
CA VAL A 88 15.28 14.13 8.71
C VAL A 88 15.66 14.99 7.50
N GLU A 89 14.73 15.19 6.56
CA GLU A 89 14.97 15.98 5.35
C GLU A 89 14.83 17.49 5.57
N ARG A 90 14.48 17.92 6.80
CA ARG A 90 14.26 19.32 7.18
C ARG A 90 13.27 20.03 6.26
N LEU A 91 12.22 19.33 5.85
CA LEU A 91 11.20 19.86 4.95
C LEU A 91 10.48 21.01 5.66
N GLY A 92 10.53 22.20 5.05
CA GLY A 92 9.88 23.41 5.55
C GLY A 92 8.35 23.38 5.42
N ARG A 93 7.71 24.55 5.34
CA ARG A 93 6.25 24.67 5.33
C ARG A 93 5.57 24.21 4.02
N LEU A 94 6.31 24.16 2.91
CA LEU A 94 5.83 23.75 1.59
C LEU A 94 6.36 22.35 1.26
N PHE A 95 5.69 21.33 1.80
CA PHE A 95 6.00 19.92 1.55
C PHE A 95 4.80 19.24 0.90
N PRO A 96 5.02 18.20 0.09
CA PRO A 96 3.92 17.45 -0.52
C PRO A 96 3.04 16.83 0.57
N ALA A 97 1.73 16.91 0.40
CA ALA A 97 0.80 16.10 1.17
C ALA A 97 0.96 14.63 0.75
N GLY A 98 0.93 13.71 1.73
CA GLY A 98 0.80 12.29 1.43
C GLY A 98 -0.61 11.98 0.97
N ILE A 99 -0.74 11.16 -0.07
CA ILE A 99 -2.04 10.61 -0.47
C ILE A 99 -2.16 9.26 0.25
N PHE A 100 -3.14 9.15 1.14
CA PHE A 100 -3.46 7.93 1.86
C PHE A 100 -4.87 7.50 1.46
N ASP A 101 -4.96 6.42 0.68
CA ASP A 101 -6.22 5.98 0.08
C ASP A 101 -6.40 4.47 0.21
N MET A 102 -7.66 4.02 0.19
CA MET A 102 -8.00 2.61 0.16
C MET A 102 -7.93 2.10 -1.27
N THR A 103 -7.04 1.16 -1.53
CA THR A 103 -6.80 0.67 -2.89
C THR A 103 -6.27 -0.77 -2.88
N LEU A 104 -6.02 -1.28 -4.09
CA LEU A 104 -5.34 -2.55 -4.28
C LEU A 104 -3.83 -2.37 -4.22
N GLU A 105 -3.12 -3.41 -3.78
CA GLU A 105 -1.66 -3.43 -3.84
C GLU A 105 -1.16 -3.14 -5.26
N GLN A 106 -0.31 -2.13 -5.39
CA GLN A 106 0.23 -1.69 -6.67
C GLN A 106 1.61 -2.34 -6.89
N ALA A 107 1.94 -2.62 -8.16
CA ALA A 107 3.27 -3.13 -8.50
C ALA A 107 4.36 -2.15 -8.07
N GLY A 108 5.39 -2.65 -7.37
CA GLY A 108 6.47 -1.83 -6.83
C GLY A 108 6.14 -1.14 -5.51
N SER A 109 4.93 -1.30 -4.97
CA SER A 109 4.64 -0.82 -3.61
C SER A 109 5.42 -1.62 -2.57
N ARG A 110 5.90 -0.92 -1.54
CA ARG A 110 6.53 -1.52 -0.38
C ARG A 110 5.46 -1.94 0.61
N ARG A 111 5.30 -3.24 0.80
CA ARG A 111 4.39 -3.79 1.81
C ARG A 111 4.90 -3.47 3.22
N ILE A 112 4.03 -2.89 4.04
CA ILE A 112 4.27 -2.51 5.43
C ILE A 112 3.59 -3.53 6.35
N ASN A 113 4.33 -3.95 7.37
CA ASN A 113 3.85 -4.84 8.42
C ASN A 113 3.62 -4.05 9.71
N LEU A 114 2.95 -4.66 10.69
CA LEU A 114 2.94 -4.10 12.03
C LEU A 114 4.37 -4.07 12.61
N PRO A 115 4.72 -3.02 13.38
CA PRO A 115 5.99 -2.99 14.09
C PRO A 115 6.10 -4.19 15.04
N PRO A 116 7.29 -4.76 15.23
CA PRO A 116 7.53 -5.76 16.26
C PRO A 116 7.11 -5.26 17.65
N PRO A 117 6.71 -6.13 18.59
CA PRO A 117 6.22 -5.70 19.91
C PRO A 117 7.20 -4.84 20.72
N SER A 118 8.49 -4.96 20.47
CA SER A 118 9.57 -4.20 21.14
C SER A 118 9.93 -2.88 20.44
N THR A 119 9.27 -2.53 19.34
CA THR A 119 9.64 -1.39 18.49
C THR A 119 8.49 -0.39 18.47
N THR A 120 8.80 0.87 18.76
CA THR A 120 7.81 1.94 18.66
C THR A 120 7.51 2.27 17.20
N THR A 121 6.32 2.81 16.92
CA THR A 121 5.96 3.24 15.56
C THR A 121 6.94 4.26 14.97
N ALA A 122 7.53 5.12 15.81
CA ALA A 122 8.53 6.10 15.39
C ALA A 122 9.86 5.46 14.99
N GLU A 123 10.35 4.49 15.76
CA GLU A 123 11.55 3.72 15.41
C GLU A 123 11.33 2.89 14.14
N TYR A 124 10.15 2.28 14.00
CA TYR A 124 9.79 1.53 12.81
C TYR A 124 9.71 2.42 11.55
N ALA A 125 9.17 3.63 11.67
CA ALA A 125 9.17 4.61 10.59
C ALA A 125 10.60 5.04 10.18
N ALA A 126 11.49 5.21 11.15
CA ALA A 126 12.91 5.50 10.88
C ALA A 126 13.60 4.36 10.13
N GLU A 127 13.29 3.12 10.50
CA GLU A 127 13.79 1.93 9.84
C GLU A 127 13.27 1.80 8.40
N ILE A 128 11.97 2.04 8.16
CA ILE A 128 11.40 2.07 6.80
C ILE A 128 12.11 3.11 5.93
N TYR A 129 12.31 4.32 6.46
CA TYR A 129 13.02 5.39 5.75
C TYR A 129 14.46 4.97 5.38
N ARG A 130 15.19 4.36 6.32
CA ARG A 130 16.53 3.82 6.06
C ARG A 130 16.53 2.77 4.95
N GLN A 131 15.62 1.80 5.00
CA GLN A 131 15.49 0.75 3.98
C GLN A 131 15.17 1.29 2.60
N VAL A 132 14.35 2.35 2.50
CA VAL A 132 14.07 3.03 1.23
C VAL A 132 15.37 3.57 0.62
N ILE A 133 16.14 4.33 1.39
CA ILE A 133 17.41 4.92 0.91
C ILE A 133 18.42 3.84 0.51
N GLU A 134 18.54 2.78 1.32
CA GLU A 134 19.46 1.67 1.04
C GLU A 134 19.08 0.93 -0.25
N SER A 135 17.79 0.66 -0.48
CA SER A 135 17.33 -0.01 -1.69
C SER A 135 17.66 0.78 -2.97
N ARG A 136 17.61 2.11 -2.91
CA ARG A 136 17.99 2.99 -4.02
C ARG A 136 19.50 2.96 -4.28
N SER A 137 20.30 2.92 -3.21
CA SER A 137 21.76 2.89 -3.30
C SER A 137 22.29 1.56 -3.84
N ALA A 138 21.61 0.45 -3.52
CA ALA A 138 21.96 -0.89 -4.02
C ALA A 138 21.63 -1.10 -5.52
N THR A 139 20.78 -0.25 -6.11
CA THR A 139 20.33 -0.38 -7.50
C THR A 139 21.26 0.34 -8.50
N LEU A 140 22.29 1.05 -8.03
CA LEU A 140 23.30 1.66 -8.90
C LEU A 140 24.38 0.62 -9.27
N PRO A 141 24.45 0.14 -10.53
CA PRO A 141 25.63 -0.60 -10.97
C PRO A 141 26.84 0.35 -10.96
N HIS A 142 27.96 -0.11 -10.42
CA HIS A 142 29.25 0.57 -10.58
C HIS A 142 29.47 0.91 -12.07
N PRO A 143 29.70 2.18 -12.43
CA PRO A 143 30.12 2.50 -13.78
C PRO A 143 31.58 2.07 -13.94
N GLU A 144 31.76 1.09 -14.82
CA GLU A 144 32.98 0.85 -15.60
C GLU A 144 34.27 0.60 -14.81
N GLY A 145 34.58 -0.68 -14.61
CA GLY A 145 35.91 -1.15 -14.98
C GLY A 145 36.05 -1.00 -16.49
N ARG A 146 36.73 0.05 -16.94
CA ARG A 146 37.23 0.20 -18.32
C ARG A 146 38.71 -0.23 -18.36
N PRO A 147 39.18 -0.69 -19.54
CA PRO A 147 40.17 -1.74 -19.73
C PRO A 147 41.59 -1.42 -19.29
#